data_AF-A0A433K3R5-F1
#
_entry.id   AF-A0A433K3R5-F1
#
_cell.length_a   1.000
_cell.length_b   1.000
_cell.length_c   1.000
_cell.angle_alpha   90.00
_cell.angle_beta   90.00
_cell.angle_gamma   90.00
#
_symmetry.space_group_name_H-M   'P 1'
#
loop_
_entity.id
_entity.type
_entity.pdbx_description
1 polymer ?
#
loop_
_entity_poly.entity_id
_entity_poly.type
_entity_poly.pdbx_seq_one_letter_code
_entity_poly.pdbx_strand_id
1 'polypeptide(L)'
;MPGLFKPCDAIDYVKMYSTFRNNTSEHCLAFILMPCSPQKRQLSLSSLQFDFNAEGAIPMLRIFYDGEEIQIHHQAKKTMEALDALKALFGSRQINPRDKCLTVELLQGEGAGASVAAVFELLQSMYLLKKEFAEEIKTQLLTPDYLAKEYRRLLPTPIKEEHSACLLM
;
A
#
# COMPACT_ATOMS: atom_id res chain seq x y z
N MET A 1 -40.58 7.29 0.35
CA MET A 1 -39.89 6.26 1.18
C MET A 1 -38.39 6.42 0.95
N PRO A 2 -37.58 6.44 2.02
CA PRO A 2 -36.14 6.67 1.90
C PRO A 2 -35.52 5.46 1.18
N GLY A 3 -34.74 5.75 0.14
CA GLY A 3 -34.03 4.72 -0.62
C GLY A 3 -33.13 3.94 0.32
N LEU A 4 -33.29 2.61 0.31
CA LEU A 4 -32.32 1.69 0.88
C LEU A 4 -30.98 2.01 0.21
N PHE A 5 -30.09 2.70 0.93
CA PHE A 5 -28.67 2.68 0.60
C PHE A 5 -28.25 1.21 0.67
N LYS A 6 -28.09 0.56 -0.49
CA LYS A 6 -27.39 -0.72 -0.53
C LYS A 6 -26.02 -0.47 0.12
N PRO A 7 -25.59 -1.28 1.10
CA PRO A 7 -24.21 -1.23 1.54
C PRO A 7 -23.35 -1.38 0.29
N CYS A 8 -22.36 -0.50 0.09
CA CYS A 8 -21.42 -0.69 -1.00
C CYS A 8 -20.81 -2.08 -0.85
N ASP A 9 -20.96 -2.92 -1.87
CA ASP A 9 -20.45 -4.29 -1.87
C ASP A 9 -18.93 -4.26 -1.63
N ALA A 10 -18.43 -5.22 -0.85
CA ALA A 10 -17.00 -5.34 -0.57
C ALA A 10 -16.22 -5.53 -1.88
N ILE A 11 -15.07 -4.88 -1.99
CA ILE A 11 -14.29 -4.78 -3.21
C ILE A 11 -13.22 -5.87 -3.27
N ASP A 12 -13.04 -6.43 -4.46
CA ASP A 12 -12.01 -7.42 -4.73
C ASP A 12 -10.67 -6.72 -4.98
N TYR A 13 -9.61 -7.28 -4.40
CA TYR A 13 -8.25 -6.76 -4.49
C TYR A 13 -7.29 -7.83 -5.00
N VAL A 14 -6.32 -7.39 -5.78
CA VAL A 14 -5.16 -8.17 -6.19
C VAL A 14 -3.97 -7.73 -5.34
N LYS A 15 -3.28 -8.72 -4.76
CA LYS A 15 -1.99 -8.56 -4.08
C LYS A 15 -0.85 -8.68 -5.08
N MET A 16 0.07 -7.73 -5.08
CA MET A 16 1.26 -7.69 -5.91
C MET A 16 2.48 -7.20 -5.12
N TYR A 17 3.67 -7.39 -5.69
CA TYR A 17 4.91 -6.82 -5.19
C TYR A 17 5.57 -5.97 -6.27
N SER A 18 6.28 -4.92 -5.86
CA SER A 18 7.11 -4.11 -6.75
C SER A 18 8.45 -3.80 -6.11
N THR A 19 9.50 -3.77 -6.92
CA THR A 19 10.83 -3.29 -6.55
C THR A 19 11.01 -1.87 -7.06
N PHE A 20 11.51 -0.97 -6.20
CA PHE A 20 11.91 0.37 -6.64
C PHE A 20 13.25 0.76 -6.00
N ARG A 21 13.96 1.70 -6.64
CA ARG A 21 15.18 2.29 -6.06
C ARG A 21 14.84 3.67 -5.52
N ASN A 22 15.21 3.94 -4.27
CA ASN A 22 15.20 5.30 -3.74
C ASN A 22 16.45 6.07 -4.22
N ASN A 23 16.45 7.40 -4.12
CA ASN A 23 17.55 8.31 -4.40
C ASN A 23 18.86 7.98 -3.65
N THR A 24 18.79 7.15 -2.59
CA THR A 24 19.94 6.66 -1.81
C THR A 24 20.51 5.33 -2.29
N SER A 25 20.02 4.76 -3.39
CA SER A 25 20.48 3.49 -3.98
C SER A 25 20.10 2.20 -3.24
N GLU A 26 19.33 2.29 -2.16
CA GLU A 26 18.79 1.10 -1.50
C GLU A 26 17.62 0.50 -2.29
N HIS A 27 17.64 -0.83 -2.47
CA HIS A 27 16.51 -1.56 -3.04
C HIS A 27 15.37 -1.54 -2.03
N CYS A 28 14.27 -0.88 -2.38
CA CYS A 28 13.05 -0.86 -1.59
C CYS A 28 12.01 -1.77 -2.26
N LEU A 29 11.14 -2.37 -1.44
CA LEU A 29 10.03 -3.18 -1.91
C LEU A 29 8.71 -2.60 -1.43
N ALA A 30 7.70 -2.70 -2.28
CA ALA A 30 6.34 -2.32 -1.97
C ALA A 30 5.44 -3.55 -2.06
N PHE A 31 4.64 -3.77 -1.01
CA PHE A 31 3.50 -4.67 -1.00
C PHE A 31 2.28 -3.88 -1.50
N ILE A 32 1.70 -4.29 -2.61
CA ILE A 32 0.70 -3.51 -3.35
C ILE A 32 -0.66 -4.21 -3.32
N LEU A 33 -1.68 -3.47 -2.92
CA LEU A 33 -3.08 -3.85 -3.04
C LEU A 33 -3.76 -3.00 -4.12
N MET A 34 -4.25 -3.66 -5.18
CA MET A 34 -4.95 -2.99 -6.27
C MET A 34 -6.40 -3.48 -6.32
N PRO A 35 -7.41 -2.59 -6.26
CA PRO A 35 -8.78 -3.01 -6.47
C PRO A 35 -8.99 -3.46 -7.92
N CYS A 36 -9.91 -4.41 -8.14
CA CYS A 36 -10.27 -4.86 -9.48
C CYS A 36 -10.74 -3.70 -10.36
N SER A 37 -10.38 -3.74 -11.65
CA SER A 37 -10.54 -2.60 -12.59
C SER A 37 -11.93 -1.98 -12.66
N PRO A 38 -13.07 -2.70 -12.53
CA PRO A 38 -14.39 -2.07 -12.59
C PRO A 38 -14.70 -1.21 -11.35
N GLN A 39 -14.06 -1.50 -10.22
CA GLN A 39 -14.39 -0.94 -8.91
C GLN A 39 -13.46 0.21 -8.50
N LYS A 40 -12.33 0.40 -9.20
CA LYS A 40 -11.35 1.50 -8.98
C LYS A 40 -11.99 2.88 -8.89
N ARG A 41 -12.90 3.17 -9.81
CA ARG A 41 -13.59 4.48 -9.93
C ARG A 41 -14.59 4.74 -8.80
N GLN A 42 -15.10 3.69 -8.16
CA GLN A 42 -16.06 3.85 -7.05
C GLN A 42 -15.38 4.36 -5.77
N LEU A 43 -14.11 4.02 -5.58
CA LEU A 43 -13.32 4.39 -4.40
C LEU A 43 -12.33 5.54 -4.66
N SER A 44 -12.22 6.00 -5.91
CA SER A 44 -11.15 6.88 -6.37
C SER A 44 -9.76 6.36 -5.97
N LEU A 45 -9.56 5.03 -6.03
CA LEU A 45 -8.35 4.35 -5.56
C LEU A 45 -7.70 3.55 -6.68
N SER A 46 -6.42 3.81 -6.92
CA SER A 46 -5.57 3.04 -7.82
C SER A 46 -4.87 1.89 -7.10
N SER A 47 -4.21 2.19 -5.96
CA SER A 47 -3.53 1.17 -5.15
C SER A 47 -3.18 1.67 -3.74
N LEU A 48 -3.08 0.73 -2.79
CA LEU A 48 -2.38 0.93 -1.51
C LEU A 48 -1.01 0.25 -1.60
N GLN A 49 0.05 0.92 -1.16
CA GLN A 49 1.41 0.39 -1.20
C GLN A 49 2.06 0.51 0.17
N PHE A 50 2.44 -0.61 0.78
CA PHE A 50 3.20 -0.65 2.02
C PHE A 50 4.66 -0.91 1.66
N ASP A 51 5.49 0.11 1.85
CA ASP A 51 6.93 -0.01 1.64
C ASP A 51 7.52 -0.78 2.82
N PHE A 52 8.29 -1.82 2.55
CA PHE A 52 8.94 -2.63 3.57
C PHE A 52 10.43 -2.86 3.26
N ASN A 53 11.21 -2.97 4.34
CA ASN A 53 12.67 -3.09 4.27
C ASN A 53 13.15 -4.55 4.50
N ALA A 54 14.47 -4.73 4.54
CA ALA A 54 15.11 -6.04 4.73
C ALA A 54 14.78 -6.72 6.06
N GLU A 55 14.38 -5.94 7.07
CA GLU A 55 13.97 -6.42 8.40
C GLU A 55 12.47 -6.73 8.45
N GLY A 56 11.73 -6.46 7.37
CA GLY A 56 10.28 -6.59 7.34
C GLY A 56 9.55 -5.46 8.07
N ALA A 57 10.25 -4.38 8.43
CA ALA A 57 9.61 -3.18 8.96
C ALA A 57 8.94 -2.40 7.84
N ILE A 58 7.81 -1.74 8.15
CA ILE A 58 7.01 -0.96 7.21
C ILE A 58 7.18 0.54 7.55
N PRO A 59 8.17 1.24 6.98
CA PRO A 59 8.38 2.67 7.21
C PRO A 59 7.28 3.56 6.65
N MET A 60 6.62 3.13 5.58
CA MET A 60 5.84 4.06 4.78
C MET A 60 4.66 3.36 4.09
N LEU A 61 3.54 4.08 4.06
CA LEU A 61 2.35 3.74 3.29
C LEU A 61 2.16 4.82 2.21
N ARG A 62 1.88 4.39 0.99
CA ARG A 62 1.48 5.25 -0.12
C ARG A 62 0.11 4.85 -0.63
N ILE A 63 -0.76 5.85 -0.75
CA ILE A 63 -2.13 5.69 -1.26
C ILE A 63 -2.20 6.43 -2.58
N PHE A 64 -2.34 5.68 -3.67
CA PHE A 64 -2.47 6.23 -5.01
C PHE A 64 -3.95 6.32 -5.37
N TYR A 65 -4.37 7.53 -5.72
CA TYR A 65 -5.74 7.81 -6.10
C TYR A 65 -5.93 7.71 -7.61
N ASP A 66 -7.16 7.43 -8.03
CA ASP A 66 -7.59 7.43 -9.43
C ASP A 66 -8.78 8.38 -9.62
N GLY A 67 -8.92 8.94 -10.82
CA GLY A 67 -10.01 9.87 -11.17
C GLY A 67 -9.56 11.31 -11.47
N GLU A 68 -10.53 12.21 -11.42
CA GLU A 68 -10.35 13.65 -11.66
C GLU A 68 -9.69 14.34 -10.46
N GLU A 69 -8.98 15.45 -10.72
CA GLU A 69 -8.21 16.18 -9.70
C GLU A 69 -9.07 16.57 -8.48
N ILE A 70 -10.28 17.11 -8.72
CA ILE A 70 -11.21 17.49 -7.65
C ILE A 70 -11.61 16.29 -6.78
N GLN A 71 -11.88 15.14 -7.40
CA GLN A 71 -12.26 13.90 -6.69
C GLN A 71 -11.10 13.36 -5.86
N ILE A 72 -9.89 13.40 -6.41
CA ILE A 72 -8.66 12.99 -5.73
C ILE A 72 -8.42 13.86 -4.51
N HIS A 73 -8.51 15.18 -4.64
CA HIS A 73 -8.34 16.09 -3.50
C HIS A 73 -9.39 15.86 -2.41
N HIS A 74 -10.65 15.63 -2.81
CA HIS A 74 -11.71 15.34 -1.85
C HIS A 74 -11.45 14.04 -1.08
N GLN A 75 -11.12 12.95 -1.80
CA GLN A 75 -10.85 11.66 -1.18
C GLN A 75 -9.57 11.66 -0.35
N ALA A 76 -8.51 12.33 -0.81
CA ALA A 76 -7.26 12.47 -0.08
C ALA A 76 -7.47 13.26 1.22
N LYS A 77 -8.24 14.35 1.17
CA LYS A 77 -8.60 15.12 2.36
C LYS A 77 -9.37 14.27 3.37
N LYS A 78 -10.39 13.54 2.92
CA LYS A 78 -11.16 12.62 3.78
C LYS A 78 -10.26 11.56 4.44
N THR A 79 -9.31 11.02 3.68
CA THR A 79 -8.35 10.03 4.18
C THR A 79 -7.39 10.64 5.20
N MET A 80 -6.92 11.86 4.97
CA MET A 80 -6.08 12.59 5.93
C MET A 80 -6.82 12.88 7.24
N GLU A 81 -8.07 13.36 7.17
CA GLU A 81 -8.90 13.64 8.36
C GLU A 81 -9.15 12.37 9.18
N ALA A 82 -9.39 11.24 8.52
CA ALA A 82 -9.54 9.95 9.18
C ALA A 82 -8.23 9.49 9.84
N LEU A 83 -7.10 9.67 9.15
CA LEU A 83 -5.79 9.42 9.73
C LEU A 83 -5.49 10.37 10.89
N ASP A 84 -5.91 11.64 10.86
CA ASP A 84 -5.68 12.59 11.98
C ASP A 84 -6.22 12.08 13.32
N ALA A 85 -7.28 11.28 13.31
CA ALA A 85 -7.80 10.62 14.50
C ALA A 85 -6.79 9.63 15.14
N LEU A 86 -5.87 9.10 14.34
CA LEU A 86 -4.80 8.17 14.74
C LEU A 86 -3.43 8.85 14.89
N LYS A 87 -3.35 10.19 15.01
CA LYS A 87 -2.10 10.98 15.00
C LYS A 87 -0.95 10.52 15.89
N ALA A 88 -1.24 9.84 16.99
CA ALA A 88 -0.20 9.31 17.87
C ALA A 88 0.54 8.11 17.25
N LEU A 89 0.02 7.54 16.16
CA LEU A 89 0.47 6.29 15.55
C LEU A 89 1.24 6.50 14.24
N PHE A 90 1.53 7.72 13.82
CA PHE A 90 2.33 8.00 12.62
C PHE A 90 3.12 9.30 12.77
N GLY A 91 4.14 9.48 11.93
CA GLY A 91 4.98 10.66 11.91
C GLY A 91 4.37 11.75 11.02
N SER A 92 4.99 11.98 9.87
CA SER A 92 4.54 13.00 8.91
C SER A 92 3.67 12.43 7.78
N ARG A 93 2.91 13.32 7.13
CA ARG A 93 2.05 13.01 5.98
C ARG A 93 2.18 14.09 4.93
N GLN A 94 2.24 13.68 3.67
CA GLN A 94 2.38 14.60 2.54
C GLN A 94 1.51 14.13 1.37
N ILE A 95 0.71 15.04 0.81
CA ILE A 95 0.08 14.81 -0.49
C ILE A 95 1.02 15.32 -1.58
N ASN A 96 1.34 14.45 -2.53
CA ASN A 96 1.93 14.83 -3.80
C ASN A 96 0.84 14.83 -4.88
N PRO A 97 0.34 16.02 -5.28
CA PRO A 97 -0.75 16.11 -6.25
C PRO A 97 -0.33 15.68 -7.67
N ARG A 98 0.96 15.83 -8.01
CA ARG A 98 1.50 15.43 -9.32
C ARG A 98 1.39 13.92 -9.53
N ASP A 99 1.73 13.17 -8.49
CA ASP A 99 1.72 11.71 -8.52
C ASP A 99 0.39 11.12 -8.00
N LYS A 100 -0.60 11.99 -7.70
CA LYS A 100 -1.91 11.61 -7.13
C LYS A 100 -1.75 10.68 -5.93
N CYS A 101 -0.76 10.98 -5.07
CA CYS A 101 -0.31 10.09 -4.01
C CYS A 101 -0.36 10.79 -2.64
N LEU A 102 -0.95 10.12 -1.65
CA LEU A 102 -0.79 10.47 -0.23
C LEU A 102 0.26 9.54 0.38
N THR A 103 1.32 10.14 0.93
CA THR A 103 2.38 9.45 1.64
C THR A 103 2.19 9.59 3.15
N VAL A 104 2.31 8.49 3.87
CA VAL A 104 2.15 8.39 5.33
C VAL A 104 3.36 7.68 5.91
N GLU A 105 4.11 8.34 6.79
CA GLU A 105 5.23 7.73 7.53
C GLU A 105 4.71 7.04 8.79
N LEU A 106 4.97 5.74 8.91
CA LEU A 106 4.50 4.95 10.05
C LEU A 106 5.54 4.92 11.17
N LEU A 107 5.07 4.76 12.41
CA LEU A 107 5.97 4.62 13.56
C LEU A 107 6.89 3.42 13.41
N GLN A 108 8.17 3.62 13.76
CA GLN A 108 9.19 2.57 13.77
C GLN A 108 9.56 2.19 15.21
N GLY A 109 9.97 0.94 15.42
CA GLY A 109 10.35 0.44 16.74
C GLY A 109 9.16 0.07 17.63
N GLU A 110 9.18 0.49 18.89
CA GLU A 110 8.12 0.17 19.85
C GLU A 110 6.78 0.76 19.38
N GLY A 111 5.75 -0.09 19.30
CA GLY A 111 4.42 0.32 18.81
C GLY A 111 4.24 0.30 17.29
N ALA A 112 5.26 -0.04 16.49
CA ALA A 112 5.16 -0.11 15.03
C ALA A 112 4.05 -1.06 14.55
N GLY A 113 3.93 -2.24 15.15
CA GLY A 113 2.86 -3.19 14.81
C GLY A 113 1.45 -2.64 15.12
N ALA A 114 1.28 -1.94 16.23
CA ALA A 114 0.00 -1.31 16.58
C ALA A 114 -0.35 -0.17 15.62
N SER A 115 0.65 0.61 15.20
CA SER A 115 0.51 1.64 14.17
C SER A 115 0.03 1.05 12.85
N VAL A 116 0.74 0.04 12.33
CA VAL A 116 0.37 -0.65 11.08
C VAL A 116 -1.03 -1.25 11.17
N ALA A 117 -1.38 -1.90 12.28
CA ALA A 117 -2.69 -2.51 12.49
C ALA A 117 -3.82 -1.48 12.45
N ALA A 118 -3.70 -0.39 13.23
CA ALA A 118 -4.74 0.64 13.33
C ALA A 118 -4.94 1.37 11.99
N VAL A 119 -3.84 1.68 11.30
CA VAL A 119 -3.91 2.29 9.97
C VAL A 119 -4.55 1.32 8.99
N PHE A 120 -4.17 0.04 8.98
CA PHE A 120 -4.74 -0.92 8.06
C PHE A 120 -6.25 -1.15 8.29
N GLU A 121 -6.70 -1.22 9.54
CA GLU A 121 -8.13 -1.31 9.88
C GLU A 121 -8.92 -0.09 9.39
N LEU A 122 -8.35 1.10 9.52
CA LEU A 122 -8.94 2.31 8.98
C LEU A 122 -9.11 2.21 7.46
N LEU A 123 -8.05 1.82 6.74
CA LEU A 123 -8.07 1.68 5.28
C LEU A 123 -9.03 0.56 4.82
N GLN A 124 -9.10 -0.55 5.56
CA GLN A 124 -10.05 -1.63 5.30
C GLN A 124 -11.48 -1.09 5.28
N SER A 125 -11.85 -0.26 6.25
CA SER A 125 -13.19 0.33 6.33
C SER A 125 -13.42 1.37 5.22
N MET A 126 -12.43 2.23 4.95
CA MET A 126 -12.54 3.31 3.97
C MET A 126 -12.61 2.80 2.52
N TYR A 127 -11.89 1.72 2.22
CA TYR A 127 -11.75 1.17 0.88
C TYR A 127 -12.43 -0.18 0.71
N LEU A 128 -13.31 -0.56 1.65
CA LEU A 128 -14.24 -1.68 1.53
C LEU A 128 -13.54 -3.02 1.23
N LEU A 129 -12.37 -3.27 1.81
CA LEU A 129 -11.65 -4.53 1.62
C LEU A 129 -12.49 -5.70 2.17
N LYS A 130 -12.63 -6.78 1.39
CA LYS A 130 -13.27 -8.02 1.86
C LYS A 130 -12.59 -8.52 3.13
N LYS A 131 -13.39 -8.90 4.14
CA LYS A 131 -12.90 -9.24 5.49
C LYS A 131 -11.83 -10.34 5.47
N GLU A 132 -12.09 -11.45 4.79
CA GLU A 132 -11.17 -12.59 4.72
C GLU A 132 -9.83 -12.19 4.10
N PHE A 133 -9.89 -11.42 3.01
CA PHE A 133 -8.70 -10.86 2.37
C PHE A 133 -7.97 -9.90 3.31
N ALA A 134 -8.68 -8.97 3.94
CA ALA A 134 -8.09 -8.00 4.86
C ALA A 134 -7.37 -8.68 6.04
N GLU A 135 -7.93 -9.73 6.64
CA GLU A 135 -7.27 -10.48 7.72
C GLU A 135 -5.99 -11.19 7.25
N GLU A 136 -5.99 -11.75 6.03
CA GLU A 136 -4.77 -12.32 5.42
C GLU A 136 -3.68 -11.26 5.27
N ILE A 137 -4.02 -10.11 4.70
CA ILE A 137 -3.08 -9.01 4.47
C ILE A 137 -2.59 -8.43 5.80
N LYS A 138 -3.48 -8.21 6.76
CA LYS A 138 -3.12 -7.73 8.09
C LYS A 138 -2.13 -8.66 8.76
N THR A 139 -2.35 -9.98 8.70
CA THR A 139 -1.42 -10.97 9.25
C THR A 139 -0.05 -10.88 8.58
N GLN A 140 0.00 -10.72 7.26
CA GLN A 140 1.24 -10.56 6.51
C GLN A 140 1.99 -9.27 6.88
N LEU A 141 1.28 -8.14 6.99
CA LEU A 141 1.85 -6.84 7.37
C LEU A 141 2.36 -6.82 8.81
N LEU A 142 1.74 -7.58 9.72
CA LEU A 142 2.11 -7.67 11.13
C LEU A 142 3.13 -8.79 11.43
N THR A 143 3.63 -9.48 10.42
CA THR A 143 4.63 -10.54 10.58
C THR A 143 5.95 -10.12 9.92
N PRO A 144 6.88 -9.47 10.65
CA PRO A 144 8.15 -8.99 10.10
C PRO A 144 8.96 -10.11 9.42
N ASP A 145 8.98 -11.31 10.00
CA ASP A 145 9.67 -12.47 9.41
C ASP A 145 9.13 -12.86 8.04
N TYR A 146 7.82 -12.70 7.81
CA TYR A 146 7.21 -12.95 6.50
C TYR A 146 7.69 -11.92 5.49
N LEU A 147 7.62 -10.62 5.83
CA LEU A 147 8.07 -9.55 4.95
C LEU A 147 9.58 -9.58 4.70
N ALA A 148 10.39 -9.94 5.68
CA ALA A 148 11.83 -10.13 5.51
C ALA A 148 12.16 -11.30 4.56
N LYS A 149 11.39 -12.40 4.62
CA LYS A 149 11.51 -13.52 3.66
C LYS A 149 11.10 -13.09 2.26
N GLU A 150 9.98 -12.39 2.13
CA GLU A 150 9.55 -11.80 0.86
C GLU A 150 10.60 -10.83 0.33
N TYR A 151 11.22 -10.06 1.22
CA TYR A 151 12.26 -9.11 0.83
C TYR A 151 13.43 -9.81 0.14
N ARG A 152 13.94 -10.87 0.76
CA ARG A 152 15.02 -11.69 0.20
C ARG A 152 14.63 -12.40 -1.09
N ARG A 153 13.38 -12.86 -1.18
CA ARG A 153 12.84 -13.54 -2.37
C ARG A 153 12.73 -12.61 -3.58
N LEU A 154 12.39 -11.34 -3.34
CA LEU A 154 12.11 -10.34 -4.37
C LEU A 154 13.34 -9.51 -4.74
N LEU A 155 14.39 -9.53 -3.93
CA LEU A 155 15.67 -8.95 -4.32
C LEU A 155 16.11 -9.56 -5.65
N PRO A 156 16.49 -8.74 -6.65
CA PRO A 156 17.08 -9.28 -7.85
C PRO A 156 18.36 -10.00 -7.45
N THR A 157 18.35 -11.33 -7.50
CA THR A 157 19.58 -12.10 -7.58
C THR A 157 20.35 -11.51 -8.76
N PRO A 158 21.63 -11.13 -8.61
CA PRO A 158 22.42 -10.76 -9.78
C PRO A 158 22.34 -11.94 -10.73
N ILE A 159 21.60 -11.78 -11.82
CA ILE A 159 21.67 -12.68 -12.95
C ILE A 159 23.11 -12.49 -13.39
N LYS A 160 23.98 -13.47 -13.13
CA LYS A 160 25.19 -13.62 -13.91
C LYS A 160 24.68 -13.90 -15.31
N GLU A 161 24.41 -12.86 -16.09
CA GLU A 161 24.18 -12.99 -17.50
C GLU A 161 25.48 -13.56 -18.06
N GLU A 162 25.55 -14.88 -18.19
CA GLU A 162 26.45 -15.48 -19.16
C GLU A 162 26.00 -14.89 -20.48
N HIS A 163 26.80 -13.96 -21.01
CA HIS A 163 26.57 -13.30 -22.29
C HIS A 163 26.03 -14.34 -23.27
N SER A 164 24.78 -14.18 -23.70
CA SER A 164 24.23 -14.99 -24.78
C SER A 164 25.13 -14.79 -25.99
N ALA A 165 25.99 -15.76 -26.28
CA ALA A 165 26.75 -15.81 -27.50
C ALA A 165 25.73 -15.95 -28.62
N CYS A 166 25.49 -14.85 -29.33
CA CYS A 166 24.79 -14.89 -30.60
C CYS A 166 25.67 -15.73 -31.54
N LEU A 167 25.36 -17.02 -31.64
CA LEU A 167 25.90 -17.87 -32.70
C LEU A 167 25.29 -17.37 -34.01
N LEU A 168 26.03 -16.50 -34.69
CA LEU A 168 25.82 -16.20 -36.09
C LEU A 168 26.00 -17.52 -36.86
N MET A 169 24.89 -18.12 -37.29
CA MET A 169 24.88 -19.14 -38.35
C MET A 169 24.67 -18.47 -39.69
#